data_AF-A0A1F4V4J5-F1
#
_entry.id   AF-A0A1F4V4J5-F1
#
_cell.length_a   1.000
_cell.length_b   1.000
_cell.length_c   1.000
_cell.angle_alpha   90.00
_cell.angle_beta   90.00
_cell.angle_gamma   90.00
#
_symmetry.space_group_name_H-M   'P 1'
#
loop_
_entity.id
_entity.type
_entity.pdbx_description
1 polymer ?
#
loop_
_entity_poly.entity_id
_entity_poly.type
_entity_poly.pdbx_seq_one_letter_code
_entity_poly.pdbx_strand_id
1 'polypeptide(L)'
;MNLGQLTIFFTILAFITFAFVYWKDATAEGFSTDKIIDSFLIIILGGLLGGKLLFRPISLNYFRYEILSSSLILEGVLVGGAVFAYLLIRRNKWEALKVGDMIAPGLAIFQCIFFLGFWLWVRQLSHLLIFAGFALLYLIIRFLKYRKYMGNSAQFLILKRANRPIFTGGLLAVYLTGSSLIAILFLLVYVNLSSWFWYFQLVFYLSVLAGSFIFIKRHTGQKKSNMNFKASLDSNFVKRIKDKLIKSSKEVEKEAERLAEKDPFIQEYKDDGFRNVDSPEEEADDLLEHQNTSVILTELKKSRQEILGALSRIKNKKYGTCENCGNKISVPRLVAYPTARYCIKCKEIIEKRKR
;
A
#
# COMPACT_ATOMS: atom_id res chain seq x y z
N MET A 1 8.09 -38.49 21.88
CA MET A 1 7.12 -37.41 22.17
C MET A 1 5.77 -38.03 22.39
N ASN A 2 5.11 -37.75 23.52
CA ASN A 2 3.71 -38.14 23.72
C ASN A 2 2.83 -37.46 22.66
N LEU A 3 1.75 -38.12 22.24
CA LEU A 3 0.84 -37.60 21.20
C LEU A 3 0.30 -36.18 21.52
N GLY A 4 0.08 -35.86 22.80
CA GLY A 4 -0.30 -34.52 23.25
C GLY A 4 0.84 -33.49 23.23
N GLN A 5 2.10 -33.91 23.39
CA GLN A 5 3.25 -33.00 23.23
C GLN A 5 3.43 -32.57 21.77
N LEU A 6 2.99 -33.40 20.83
CA LEU A 6 3.03 -33.09 19.40
C LEU A 6 2.09 -31.94 19.03
N THR A 7 0.84 -31.97 19.47
CA THR A 7 -0.12 -30.90 19.17
C THR A 7 0.29 -29.57 19.80
N ILE A 8 0.85 -29.60 21.01
CA ILE A 8 1.42 -28.42 21.67
C ILE A 8 2.58 -27.85 20.85
N PHE A 9 3.52 -28.70 20.41
CA PHE A 9 4.65 -28.27 19.59
C PHE A 9 4.19 -27.57 18.30
N PHE A 10 3.25 -28.18 17.55
CA PHE A 10 2.73 -27.58 16.31
C PHE A 10 1.96 -26.29 16.56
N THR A 11 1.25 -26.19 17.69
CA THR A 11 0.55 -24.94 18.07
C THR A 11 1.55 -23.81 18.34
N ILE A 12 2.61 -24.08 19.10
CA ILE A 12 3.68 -23.11 19.36
C ILE A 12 4.37 -22.70 18.05
N LEU A 13 4.69 -23.68 17.19
CA LEU A 13 5.29 -23.43 15.88
C LEU A 13 4.38 -22.56 14.99
N ALA A 14 3.07 -22.81 15.01
CA ALA A 14 2.09 -22.01 14.28
C ALA A 14 2.09 -20.56 14.77
N PHE A 15 2.09 -20.31 16.09
CA PHE A 15 2.14 -18.96 16.65
C PHE A 15 3.44 -18.23 16.34
N ILE A 16 4.60 -18.90 16.43
CA ILE A 16 5.89 -18.31 16.08
C ILE A 16 5.92 -17.93 14.61
N THR A 17 5.45 -18.82 13.73
CA THR A 17 5.40 -18.58 12.29
C THR A 17 4.45 -17.42 11.96
N PHE A 18 3.28 -17.37 12.61
CA PHE A 18 2.33 -16.27 12.50
C PHE A 18 2.96 -14.93 12.91
N ALA A 19 3.59 -14.88 14.09
CA ALA A 19 4.26 -13.69 14.61
C ALA A 19 5.32 -13.19 13.64
N PHE A 20 6.16 -14.10 13.12
CA PHE A 20 7.22 -13.75 12.18
C PHE A 20 6.67 -13.21 10.86
N VAL A 21 5.66 -13.86 10.27
CA VAL A 21 5.04 -13.39 9.01
C VAL A 21 4.37 -12.04 9.21
N TYR A 22 3.61 -11.88 10.30
CA TYR A 22 2.95 -10.62 10.61
C TYR A 22 3.94 -9.49 10.86
N TRP A 23 4.99 -9.72 11.65
CA TRP A 23 6.05 -8.76 11.92
C TRP A 23 6.79 -8.35 10.64
N LYS A 24 7.16 -9.33 9.80
CA LYS A 24 7.81 -9.08 8.52
C LYS A 24 6.96 -8.23 7.60
N ASP A 25 5.66 -8.53 7.49
CA ASP A 25 4.76 -7.77 6.65
C ASP A 25 4.52 -6.36 7.23
N ALA A 26 4.36 -6.24 8.55
CA ALA A 26 4.16 -4.97 9.22
C ALA A 26 5.35 -4.02 9.14
N THR A 27 6.57 -4.54 9.28
CA THR A 27 7.79 -3.74 9.13
C THR A 27 7.99 -3.29 7.69
N ALA A 28 7.67 -4.14 6.71
CA ALA A 28 7.65 -3.75 5.30
C ALA A 28 6.63 -2.63 5.00
N GLU A 29 5.54 -2.57 5.77
CA GLU A 29 4.55 -1.48 5.70
C GLU A 29 4.95 -0.18 6.41
N GLY A 30 6.07 -0.17 7.14
CA GLY A 30 6.52 0.98 7.93
C GLY A 30 5.88 1.09 9.32
N PHE A 31 5.29 0.01 9.86
CA PHE A 31 4.86 -0.01 11.26
C PHE A 31 6.07 -0.18 12.19
N SER A 32 6.05 0.50 13.33
CA SER A 32 7.06 0.35 14.37
C SER A 32 7.02 -1.04 14.98
N THR A 33 8.16 -1.70 15.07
CA THR A 33 8.32 -3.05 15.67
C THR A 33 7.67 -3.16 17.04
N ASP A 34 7.90 -2.18 17.93
CA ASP A 34 7.40 -2.21 19.32
C ASP A 34 5.87 -2.32 19.36
N LYS A 35 5.17 -1.48 18.59
CA LYS A 35 3.70 -1.52 18.54
C LYS A 35 3.15 -2.82 17.95
N ILE A 36 3.89 -3.48 17.08
CA ILE A 36 3.49 -4.77 16.49
C ILE A 36 3.65 -5.87 17.52
N ILE A 37 4.74 -5.88 18.27
CA ILE A 37 4.95 -6.83 19.38
C ILE A 37 3.87 -6.63 20.45
N ASP A 38 3.60 -5.38 20.85
CA ASP A 38 2.52 -5.04 21.79
C ASP A 38 1.17 -5.54 21.30
N SER A 39 0.89 -5.36 20.00
CA SER A 39 -0.37 -5.82 19.42
C SER A 39 -0.53 -7.34 19.50
N PHE A 40 0.55 -8.09 19.34
CA PHE A 40 0.54 -9.55 19.43
C PHE A 40 0.15 -10.01 20.84
N LEU A 41 0.80 -9.45 21.86
CA LEU A 41 0.52 -9.77 23.27
C LEU A 41 -0.93 -9.42 23.63
N ILE A 42 -1.39 -8.24 23.24
CA ILE A 42 -2.74 -7.77 23.54
C ILE A 42 -3.81 -8.60 22.83
N ILE A 43 -3.58 -9.00 21.57
CA ILE A 43 -4.50 -9.88 20.83
C ILE A 43 -4.55 -11.27 21.45
N ILE A 44 -3.42 -11.83 21.88
CA ILE A 44 -3.38 -13.12 22.59
C ILE A 44 -4.15 -13.04 23.91
N LEU A 45 -3.90 -12.00 24.72
CA LEU A 45 -4.64 -11.79 25.96
C LEU A 45 -6.14 -11.64 25.72
N GLY A 46 -6.53 -10.86 24.71
CA GLY A 46 -7.91 -10.71 24.29
C GLY A 46 -8.55 -12.02 23.85
N GLY A 47 -7.81 -12.85 23.11
CA GLY A 47 -8.25 -14.18 22.72
C GLY A 47 -8.40 -15.13 23.90
N LEU A 48 -7.42 -15.18 24.81
CA LEU A 48 -7.52 -16.02 26.01
C LEU A 48 -8.73 -15.62 26.88
N LEU A 49 -8.95 -14.32 27.07
CA LEU A 49 -10.11 -13.80 27.80
C LEU A 49 -11.42 -14.16 27.08
N GLY A 50 -11.53 -13.90 25.78
CA GLY A 50 -12.72 -14.23 25.00
C GLY A 50 -13.03 -15.73 25.02
N GLY A 51 -12.01 -16.58 24.88
CA GLY A 51 -12.12 -18.03 24.92
C GLY A 51 -12.56 -18.62 26.26
N LYS A 52 -12.38 -17.85 27.34
CA LYS A 52 -12.90 -18.18 28.67
C LYS A 52 -14.28 -17.58 28.93
N LEU A 53 -14.70 -16.51 28.27
CA LEU A 53 -15.96 -15.82 28.59
C LEU A 53 -17.12 -16.22 27.69
N LEU A 54 -16.86 -16.52 26.41
CA LEU A 54 -17.90 -16.68 25.41
C LEU A 54 -18.69 -18.00 25.59
N PHE A 55 -20.01 -17.99 25.34
CA PHE A 55 -20.94 -19.12 25.54
C PHE A 55 -21.00 -19.71 26.96
N ARG A 56 -20.66 -18.92 27.99
CA ARG A 56 -20.73 -19.36 29.38
C ARG A 56 -21.65 -18.47 30.22
N PRO A 57 -22.37 -19.04 31.20
CA PRO A 57 -23.15 -18.26 32.15
C PRO A 57 -22.21 -17.46 33.04
N ILE A 58 -22.20 -16.14 32.85
CA ILE A 58 -21.35 -15.23 33.62
C ILE A 58 -21.91 -15.11 35.03
N SER A 59 -21.33 -15.85 35.97
CA SER A 59 -21.69 -15.83 37.40
C SER A 59 -20.47 -15.53 38.26
N LEU A 60 -20.70 -15.05 39.49
CA LEU A 60 -19.64 -14.78 40.45
C LEU A 60 -18.85 -16.05 40.83
N ASN A 61 -19.53 -17.20 40.87
CA ASN A 61 -18.91 -18.50 41.09
C ASN A 61 -18.00 -18.90 39.93
N TYR A 62 -18.42 -18.62 38.69
CA TYR A 62 -17.62 -18.90 37.50
C TYR A 62 -16.27 -18.15 37.53
N PHE A 63 -16.29 -16.85 37.86
CA PHE A 63 -15.06 -16.06 37.99
C PHE A 63 -14.15 -16.54 39.13
N ARG A 64 -14.73 -17.03 40.23
CA ARG A 64 -13.99 -17.41 41.42
C ARG A 64 -13.34 -18.80 41.32
N TYR A 65 -13.99 -19.76 40.64
CA TYR A 65 -13.58 -21.16 40.68
C TYR A 65 -13.34 -21.81 39.31
N GLU A 66 -14.05 -21.37 38.28
CA GLU A 66 -14.10 -22.10 36.99
C GLU A 66 -13.31 -21.41 35.88
N ILE A 67 -12.99 -20.12 36.00
CA ILE A 67 -12.35 -19.38 34.92
C ILE A 67 -10.98 -19.95 34.51
N LEU A 68 -10.17 -20.41 35.47
CA LEU A 68 -8.85 -21.00 35.20
C LEU A 68 -8.95 -22.47 34.76
N SER A 69 -9.83 -23.24 35.41
CA SER A 69 -9.95 -24.70 35.22
C SER A 69 -10.75 -25.10 33.97
N SER A 70 -11.65 -24.24 33.51
CA SER A 70 -12.51 -24.52 32.36
C SER A 70 -11.74 -24.56 31.03
N SER A 71 -12.22 -25.33 30.05
CA SER A 71 -11.59 -25.43 28.73
C SER A 71 -11.61 -24.11 27.95
N LEU A 72 -10.76 -23.97 26.94
CA LEU A 72 -10.76 -22.80 26.06
C LEU A 72 -11.70 -23.03 24.89
N ILE A 73 -12.67 -22.13 24.69
CA ILE A 73 -13.58 -22.17 23.55
C ILE A 73 -12.95 -21.41 22.39
N LEU A 74 -12.68 -22.11 21.27
CA LEU A 74 -11.96 -21.55 20.13
C LEU A 74 -12.63 -20.29 19.56
N GLU A 75 -13.96 -20.27 19.48
CA GLU A 75 -14.68 -19.11 18.94
C GLU A 75 -14.62 -17.89 19.84
N GLY A 76 -14.58 -18.12 21.15
CA GLY A 76 -14.28 -17.06 22.10
C GLY A 76 -12.89 -16.49 21.87
N VAL A 77 -11.90 -17.32 21.51
CA VAL A 77 -10.53 -16.85 21.18
C VAL A 77 -10.53 -15.96 19.95
N LEU A 78 -11.23 -16.37 18.88
CA LEU A 78 -11.30 -15.59 17.66
C LEU A 78 -12.02 -14.25 17.89
N VAL A 79 -13.19 -14.27 18.55
CA VAL A 79 -13.97 -13.05 18.82
C VAL A 79 -13.21 -12.12 19.78
N GLY A 80 -12.64 -12.65 20.86
CA GLY A 80 -11.86 -11.86 21.82
C GLY A 80 -10.62 -11.23 21.19
N GLY A 81 -9.87 -12.01 20.39
CA GLY A 81 -8.73 -11.51 19.63
C GLY A 81 -9.13 -10.42 18.64
N ALA A 82 -10.24 -10.59 17.91
CA ALA A 82 -10.74 -9.61 16.95
C ALA A 82 -11.20 -8.30 17.63
N VAL A 83 -11.86 -8.39 18.79
CA VAL A 83 -12.27 -7.21 19.58
C VAL A 83 -11.06 -6.42 20.04
N PHE A 84 -10.06 -7.08 20.61
CA PHE A 84 -8.84 -6.39 21.06
C PHE A 84 -8.02 -5.85 19.88
N ALA A 85 -7.94 -6.57 18.76
CA ALA A 85 -7.35 -6.05 17.53
C ALA A 85 -8.06 -4.78 17.06
N TYR A 86 -9.40 -4.76 17.08
CA TYR A 86 -10.19 -3.57 16.73
C TYR A 86 -9.92 -2.39 17.66
N LEU A 87 -9.87 -2.62 18.97
CA LEU A 87 -9.55 -1.57 19.96
C LEU A 87 -8.14 -0.99 19.73
N LEU A 88 -7.15 -1.83 19.41
CA LEU A 88 -5.80 -1.40 19.09
C LEU A 88 -5.74 -0.57 17.81
N ILE A 89 -6.42 -1.03 16.76
CA ILE A 89 -6.51 -0.31 15.49
C ILE A 89 -7.10 1.08 15.72
N ARG A 90 -8.15 1.19 16.54
CA ARG A 90 -8.77 2.47 16.93
C ARG A 90 -7.81 3.34 17.74
N ARG A 91 -7.18 2.78 18.78
CA ARG A 91 -6.25 3.49 19.67
C ARG A 91 -5.06 4.06 18.89
N ASN A 92 -4.50 3.28 17.98
CA ASN A 92 -3.31 3.64 17.20
C ASN A 92 -3.64 4.37 15.88
N LYS A 93 -4.93 4.63 15.61
CA LYS A 93 -5.42 5.25 14.35
C LYS A 93 -4.92 4.51 13.10
N TRP A 94 -4.81 3.19 13.17
CA TRP A 94 -4.41 2.35 12.05
C TRP A 94 -5.58 2.14 11.07
N GLU A 95 -5.26 1.88 9.80
CA GLU A 95 -6.25 1.50 8.81
C GLU A 95 -6.58 0.01 8.95
N ALA A 96 -7.82 -0.31 9.37
CA ALA A 96 -8.22 -1.68 9.70
C ALA A 96 -8.01 -2.68 8.55
N LEU A 97 -8.35 -2.27 7.33
CA LEU A 97 -8.22 -3.11 6.14
C LEU A 97 -6.76 -3.41 5.79
N LYS A 98 -5.87 -2.44 6.02
CA LYS A 98 -4.44 -2.60 5.83
C LYS A 98 -3.86 -3.60 6.84
N VAL A 99 -4.24 -3.46 8.11
CA VAL A 99 -3.83 -4.39 9.19
C VAL A 99 -4.35 -5.80 8.90
N GLY A 100 -5.59 -5.94 8.44
CA GLY A 100 -6.16 -7.23 8.05
C GLY A 100 -5.41 -7.91 6.90
N ASP A 101 -5.00 -7.16 5.87
CA ASP A 101 -4.20 -7.71 4.77
C ASP A 101 -2.81 -8.20 5.22
N MET A 102 -2.22 -7.56 6.23
CA MET A 102 -0.95 -7.99 6.82
C MET A 102 -1.11 -9.26 7.66
N ILE A 103 -2.25 -9.41 8.33
CA ILE A 103 -2.55 -10.55 9.21
C ILE A 103 -2.95 -11.79 8.40
N ALA A 104 -3.67 -11.62 7.28
CA ALA A 104 -4.27 -12.71 6.52
C ALA A 104 -3.29 -13.82 6.05
N PRO A 105 -2.10 -13.52 5.49
CA PRO A 105 -1.11 -14.55 5.14
C PRO A 105 -0.62 -15.31 6.38
N GLY A 106 -0.45 -14.59 7.50
CA GLY A 106 -0.08 -15.17 8.78
C GLY A 106 -1.14 -16.13 9.32
N LEU A 107 -2.42 -15.76 9.28
CA LEU A 107 -3.51 -16.63 9.75
C LEU A 107 -3.65 -17.89 8.89
N ALA A 108 -3.47 -17.77 7.58
CA ALA A 108 -3.52 -18.93 6.68
C ALA A 108 -2.41 -19.95 6.98
N ILE A 109 -1.17 -19.49 7.18
CA ILE A 109 -0.07 -20.40 7.54
C ILE A 109 -0.21 -20.94 8.97
N PHE A 110 -0.75 -20.15 9.90
CA PHE A 110 -1.07 -20.59 11.25
C PHE A 110 -2.02 -21.79 11.22
N GLN A 111 -3.16 -21.65 10.53
CA GLN A 111 -4.17 -22.72 10.44
C GLN A 111 -3.62 -23.95 9.73
N CYS A 112 -2.83 -23.76 8.67
CA CYS A 112 -2.14 -24.85 7.99
C CYS A 112 -1.27 -25.68 8.96
N ILE A 113 -0.37 -25.04 9.71
CA ILE A 113 0.52 -25.73 10.67
C ILE A 113 -0.29 -26.36 11.82
N PHE A 114 -1.30 -25.65 12.32
CA PHE A 114 -2.17 -26.13 13.40
C PHE A 114 -2.91 -27.42 13.02
N PHE A 115 -3.58 -27.44 11.86
CA PHE A 115 -4.31 -28.62 11.39
C PHE A 115 -3.40 -29.77 10.97
N LEU A 116 -2.16 -29.49 10.53
CA LEU A 116 -1.14 -30.53 10.33
C LEU A 116 -0.83 -31.26 11.64
N GLY A 117 -0.63 -30.52 12.73
CA GLY A 117 -0.42 -31.09 14.06
C GLY A 117 -1.61 -31.92 14.55
N PHE A 118 -2.83 -31.42 14.34
CA PHE A 118 -4.04 -32.14 14.71
C PHE A 118 -4.24 -33.41 13.88
N TRP A 119 -3.93 -33.39 12.59
CA TRP A 119 -3.97 -34.58 11.74
C TRP A 119 -2.95 -35.63 12.18
N LEU A 120 -1.72 -35.24 12.51
CA LEU A 120 -0.70 -36.19 12.99
C LEU A 120 -1.12 -36.86 14.32
N TRP A 121 -1.91 -36.15 15.14
CA TRP A 121 -2.47 -36.64 16.39
C TRP A 121 -3.63 -37.62 16.18
N VAL A 122 -4.67 -37.21 15.42
CA VAL A 122 -5.91 -38.00 15.28
C VAL A 122 -5.86 -39.02 14.15
N ARG A 123 -5.00 -38.81 13.14
CA ARG A 123 -4.85 -39.65 11.93
C ARG A 123 -6.13 -39.82 11.10
N GLN A 124 -7.10 -38.93 11.25
CA GLN A 124 -8.35 -38.94 10.48
C GLN A 124 -8.23 -38.18 9.15
N LEU A 125 -8.85 -38.69 8.10
CA LEU A 125 -8.86 -38.09 6.76
C LEU A 125 -9.45 -36.66 6.74
N SER A 126 -10.46 -36.40 7.56
CA SER A 126 -11.12 -35.08 7.63
C SER A 126 -10.14 -33.95 7.97
N HIS A 127 -9.22 -34.18 8.90
CA HIS A 127 -8.22 -33.20 9.30
C HIS A 127 -7.12 -33.01 8.25
N LEU A 128 -6.79 -34.06 7.48
CA LEU A 128 -5.88 -33.96 6.34
C LEU A 128 -6.47 -33.06 5.24
N LEU A 129 -7.77 -33.17 4.98
CA LEU A 129 -8.47 -32.32 4.01
C LEU A 129 -8.52 -30.86 4.45
N ILE A 130 -8.76 -30.60 5.75
CA ILE A 130 -8.70 -29.23 6.29
C ILE A 130 -7.28 -28.64 6.13
N PHE A 131 -6.25 -29.42 6.47
CA PHE A 131 -4.86 -29.02 6.25
C PHE A 131 -4.60 -28.68 4.77
N ALA A 132 -4.99 -29.56 3.84
CA ALA A 132 -4.82 -29.33 2.41
C ALA A 132 -5.56 -28.08 1.93
N GLY A 133 -6.77 -27.82 2.45
CA GLY A 133 -7.54 -26.61 2.18
C GLY A 133 -6.82 -25.33 2.62
N PHE A 134 -6.29 -25.30 3.85
CA PHE A 134 -5.52 -24.14 4.34
C PHE A 134 -4.16 -23.99 3.66
N ALA A 135 -3.50 -25.08 3.27
CA ALA A 135 -2.28 -25.05 2.48
C ALA A 135 -2.54 -24.42 1.10
N LEU A 136 -3.62 -24.84 0.42
CA LEU A 136 -4.05 -24.25 -0.85
C LEU A 136 -4.41 -22.76 -0.68
N LEU A 137 -5.16 -22.42 0.36
CA LEU A 137 -5.53 -21.02 0.67
C LEU A 137 -4.28 -20.15 0.89
N TYR A 138 -3.30 -20.63 1.66
CA TYR A 138 -2.03 -19.94 1.86
C TYR A 138 -1.27 -19.74 0.54
N LEU A 139 -1.21 -20.76 -0.32
CA LEU A 139 -0.59 -20.65 -1.64
C LEU A 139 -1.30 -19.63 -2.53
N ILE A 140 -2.64 -19.61 -2.53
CA ILE A 140 -3.44 -18.60 -3.25
C ILE A 140 -3.13 -17.20 -2.74
N ILE A 141 -3.17 -16.98 -1.42
CA ILE A 141 -2.84 -15.69 -0.80
C ILE A 141 -1.42 -15.26 -1.17
N ARG A 142 -0.45 -16.16 -1.08
CA ARG A 142 0.95 -15.89 -1.45
C ARG A 142 1.12 -15.60 -2.94
N PHE A 143 0.39 -16.32 -3.80
CA PHE A 143 0.40 -16.10 -5.25
C PHE A 143 -0.19 -14.72 -5.61
N LEU A 144 -1.35 -14.38 -5.04
CA LEU A 144 -2.00 -13.07 -5.23
C LEU A 144 -1.09 -11.94 -4.76
N LYS A 145 -0.43 -12.14 -3.62
CA LYS A 145 0.56 -11.24 -3.04
C LYS A 145 1.80 -11.08 -3.94
N TYR A 146 2.37 -12.18 -4.46
CA TYR A 146 3.55 -12.18 -5.35
C TYR A 146 3.27 -11.48 -6.69
N ARG A 147 2.15 -11.80 -7.34
CA ARG A 147 1.74 -11.19 -8.61
C ARG A 147 1.24 -9.75 -8.48
N LYS A 148 1.15 -9.21 -7.26
CA LYS A 148 0.59 -7.88 -6.96
C LYS A 148 -0.86 -7.70 -7.45
N TYR A 149 -1.61 -8.80 -7.63
CA TYR A 149 -3.03 -8.76 -8.06
C TYR A 149 -3.95 -8.28 -6.93
N MET A 150 -3.67 -8.73 -5.70
CA MET A 150 -4.20 -8.17 -4.46
C MET A 150 -2.97 -7.94 -3.57
N GLY A 151 -2.79 -6.70 -3.12
CA GLY A 151 -1.48 -6.20 -2.72
C GLY A 151 -0.68 -7.12 -1.79
N ASN A 152 0.62 -7.24 -2.03
CA ASN A 152 1.57 -7.03 -0.93
C ASN A 152 1.14 -5.70 -0.31
N SER A 153 0.77 -5.64 0.97
CA SER A 153 0.27 -4.39 1.55
C SER A 153 1.21 -3.19 1.27
N ALA A 154 2.48 -3.46 0.91
CA ALA A 154 3.40 -2.59 0.20
C ALA A 154 4.34 -3.42 -0.69
N GLN A 155 3.93 -3.67 -1.92
CA GLN A 155 4.85 -3.54 -3.07
C GLN A 155 4.12 -2.94 -4.27
N PHE A 156 3.57 -1.75 -4.06
CA PHE A 156 3.77 -0.70 -5.05
C PHE A 156 5.29 -0.46 -5.13
N LEU A 157 5.98 -1.14 -6.04
CA LEU A 157 7.20 -0.56 -6.59
C LEU A 157 6.74 0.43 -7.67
N ILE A 158 6.08 1.47 -7.19
CA ILE A 158 6.29 2.79 -7.73
C ILE A 158 6.34 3.77 -6.56
N LEU A 159 7.51 4.33 -6.31
CA LEU A 159 7.61 5.69 -5.78
C LEU A 159 6.81 6.61 -6.72
N LYS A 160 5.54 6.86 -6.40
CA LYS A 160 4.65 7.75 -7.15
C LYS A 160 3.61 8.37 -6.23
N ARG A 161 3.92 9.58 -5.77
CA ARG A 161 3.01 10.72 -5.66
C ARG A 161 1.60 10.44 -6.20
N ALA A 162 0.66 10.18 -5.29
CA ALA A 162 -0.79 10.37 -5.38
C ALA A 162 -1.46 10.27 -6.77
N ASN A 163 -2.12 9.14 -7.07
CA ASN A 163 -3.36 9.02 -7.87
C ASN A 163 -3.86 7.55 -7.86
N ARG A 164 -4.85 7.27 -6.98
CA ARG A 164 -5.34 5.94 -6.51
C ARG A 164 -6.01 5.05 -7.59
N PRO A 165 -6.04 3.71 -7.41
CA PRO A 165 -6.98 3.05 -6.49
C PRO A 165 -6.24 2.26 -5.39
N ILE A 166 -6.77 2.26 -4.17
CA ILE A 166 -6.23 1.47 -3.04
C ILE A 166 -7.35 0.55 -2.61
N PHE A 167 -7.34 -0.71 -3.07
CA PHE A 167 -8.14 -1.76 -2.46
C PHE A 167 -7.28 -2.40 -1.37
N THR A 168 -7.32 -1.80 -0.18
CA THR A 168 -6.89 -2.44 1.07
C THR A 168 -8.01 -3.38 1.53
N GLY A 169 -7.66 -4.58 1.99
CA GLY A 169 -8.60 -5.60 2.48
C GLY A 169 -8.84 -6.78 1.53
N GLY A 170 -8.08 -6.91 0.43
CA GLY A 170 -8.25 -7.99 -0.55
C GLY A 170 -7.70 -9.33 -0.08
N LEU A 171 -6.53 -9.32 0.54
CA LEU A 171 -5.98 -10.55 1.14
C LEU A 171 -6.84 -10.99 2.33
N LEU A 172 -7.31 -10.03 3.14
CA LEU A 172 -8.26 -10.28 4.21
C LEU A 172 -9.55 -10.90 3.67
N ALA A 173 -10.14 -10.33 2.62
CA ALA A 173 -11.38 -10.84 2.05
C ALA A 173 -11.22 -12.26 1.49
N VAL A 174 -10.13 -12.53 0.76
CA VAL A 174 -9.79 -13.87 0.24
C VAL A 174 -9.58 -14.87 1.37
N TYR A 175 -8.92 -14.46 2.45
CA TYR A 175 -8.75 -15.30 3.62
C TYR A 175 -10.10 -15.62 4.29
N LEU A 176 -10.94 -14.60 4.52
CA LEU A 176 -12.25 -14.78 5.15
C LEU A 176 -13.19 -15.63 4.31
N THR A 177 -13.21 -15.46 2.98
CA THR A 177 -14.01 -16.34 2.09
C THR A 177 -13.48 -17.76 2.11
N GLY A 178 -12.18 -17.95 1.91
CA GLY A 178 -11.56 -19.27 1.84
C GLY A 178 -11.71 -20.05 3.14
N SER A 179 -11.39 -19.43 4.28
CA SER A 179 -11.52 -20.07 5.60
C SER A 179 -12.97 -20.42 5.93
N SER A 180 -13.92 -19.55 5.62
CA SER A 180 -15.35 -19.82 5.83
C SER A 180 -15.85 -20.97 4.96
N LEU A 181 -15.43 -21.04 3.68
CA LEU A 181 -15.78 -22.16 2.79
C LEU A 181 -15.23 -23.50 3.31
N ILE A 182 -13.96 -23.52 3.73
CA ILE A 182 -13.33 -24.73 4.32
C ILE A 182 -14.12 -25.18 5.56
N ALA A 183 -14.48 -24.25 6.44
CA ALA A 183 -15.20 -24.56 7.67
C ALA A 183 -16.64 -25.05 7.40
N ILE A 184 -17.37 -24.40 6.49
CA ILE A 184 -18.73 -24.81 6.11
C ILE A 184 -18.72 -26.22 5.50
N LEU A 185 -17.79 -26.51 4.58
CA LEU A 185 -17.66 -27.84 3.98
C LEU A 185 -17.36 -28.89 5.04
N PHE A 186 -16.48 -28.60 6.00
CA PHE A 186 -16.19 -29.52 7.10
C PHE A 186 -17.45 -29.79 7.96
N LEU A 187 -18.19 -28.75 8.34
CA LEU A 187 -19.40 -28.89 9.15
C LEU A 187 -20.48 -29.71 8.45
N LEU A 188 -20.72 -29.47 7.15
CA LEU A 188 -21.77 -30.16 6.41
C LEU A 188 -21.45 -31.64 6.15
N VAL A 189 -20.18 -31.98 6.00
CA VAL A 189 -19.76 -33.35 5.64
C VAL A 189 -19.49 -34.21 6.87
N TYR A 190 -18.87 -33.65 7.92
CA TYR A 190 -18.30 -34.43 9.02
C TYR A 190 -18.97 -34.21 10.37
N VAL A 191 -19.92 -33.27 10.48
CA VAL A 191 -20.58 -32.95 11.73
C VAL A 191 -22.08 -33.16 11.62
N ASN A 192 -22.64 -33.86 12.60
CA ASN A 192 -24.09 -33.97 12.73
C ASN A 192 -24.63 -32.67 13.38
N LEU A 193 -25.49 -31.95 12.66
CA LEU A 193 -26.06 -30.66 13.06
C LEU A 193 -27.19 -30.77 14.12
N SER A 194 -27.15 -31.81 14.95
CA SER A 194 -28.16 -32.05 15.99
C SER A 194 -27.98 -31.14 17.21
N SER A 195 -26.76 -30.70 17.49
CA SER A 195 -26.48 -29.77 18.59
C SER A 195 -26.64 -28.32 18.14
N TRP A 196 -27.27 -27.52 19.00
CA TRP A 196 -27.37 -26.07 18.88
C TRP A 196 -26.01 -25.40 18.61
N PHE A 197 -24.93 -25.93 19.20
CA PHE A 197 -23.58 -25.43 19.01
C PHE A 197 -23.13 -25.49 17.55
N TRP A 198 -23.33 -26.63 16.88
CA TRP A 198 -22.90 -26.82 15.49
C TRP A 198 -23.77 -26.04 14.51
N TYR A 199 -25.06 -25.88 14.82
CA TYR A 199 -25.94 -25.00 14.05
C TYR A 199 -25.49 -23.54 14.12
N PHE A 200 -25.19 -23.04 15.31
CA PHE A 200 -24.64 -21.70 15.49
C PHE A 200 -23.35 -21.51 14.68
N GLN A 201 -22.46 -22.50 14.70
CA GLN A 201 -21.20 -22.45 13.98
C GLN A 201 -21.39 -22.32 12.46
N LEU A 202 -22.35 -23.07 11.90
CA LEU A 202 -22.68 -22.99 10.48
C LEU A 202 -23.21 -21.60 10.11
N VAL A 203 -24.12 -21.05 10.92
CA VAL A 203 -24.68 -19.70 10.73
C VAL A 203 -23.59 -18.64 10.82
N PHE A 204 -22.66 -18.76 11.76
CA PHE A 204 -21.54 -17.85 11.91
C PHE A 204 -20.70 -17.79 10.62
N TYR A 205 -20.23 -18.93 10.10
CA TYR A 205 -19.42 -18.93 8.88
C TYR A 205 -20.20 -18.52 7.63
N LEU A 206 -21.50 -18.82 7.53
CA LEU A 206 -22.35 -18.30 6.47
C LEU A 206 -22.45 -16.77 6.51
N SER A 207 -22.55 -16.19 7.71
CA SER A 207 -22.58 -14.73 7.88
C SER A 207 -21.25 -14.08 7.48
N VAL A 208 -20.12 -14.67 7.84
CA VAL A 208 -18.78 -14.19 7.46
C VAL A 208 -18.58 -14.30 5.94
N LEU A 209 -19.01 -15.42 5.35
CA LEU A 209 -18.94 -15.63 3.90
C LEU A 209 -19.77 -14.60 3.14
N ALA A 210 -21.04 -14.41 3.54
CA ALA A 210 -21.93 -13.40 2.96
C ALA A 210 -21.38 -11.98 3.12
N GLY A 211 -20.88 -11.65 4.32
CA GLY A 211 -20.24 -10.37 4.61
C GLY A 211 -19.03 -10.10 3.72
N SER A 212 -18.18 -11.11 3.53
CA SER A 212 -17.01 -11.02 2.65
C SER A 212 -17.39 -10.82 1.18
N PHE A 213 -18.41 -11.52 0.67
CA PHE A 213 -18.92 -11.28 -0.69
C PHE A 213 -19.51 -9.87 -0.87
N ILE A 214 -20.27 -9.38 0.10
CA ILE A 214 -20.80 -8.01 0.09
C ILE A 214 -19.65 -6.99 0.07
N PHE A 215 -18.64 -7.20 0.90
CA PHE A 215 -17.44 -6.36 0.96
C PHE A 215 -16.71 -6.33 -0.39
N ILE A 216 -16.42 -7.51 -0.97
CA ILE A 216 -15.80 -7.63 -2.29
C ILE A 216 -16.65 -6.91 -3.34
N LYS A 217 -17.97 -7.13 -3.38
CA LYS A 217 -18.86 -6.52 -4.38
C LYS A 217 -18.89 -4.99 -4.27
N ARG A 218 -18.97 -4.45 -3.04
CA ARG A 218 -18.99 -2.99 -2.79
C ARG A 218 -17.70 -2.31 -3.24
N HIS A 219 -16.55 -2.95 -3.00
CA HIS A 219 -15.26 -2.35 -3.30
C HIS A 219 -14.71 -2.72 -4.69
N THR A 220 -15.13 -3.83 -5.29
CA THR A 220 -14.84 -4.19 -6.70
C THR A 220 -15.72 -3.38 -7.67
N GLY A 221 -16.91 -2.95 -7.21
CA GLY A 221 -17.79 -2.04 -7.93
C GLY A 221 -17.31 -0.58 -8.02
N GLN A 222 -16.23 -0.19 -7.32
CA GLN A 222 -15.55 1.10 -7.53
C GLN A 222 -14.67 1.07 -8.79
N LYS A 223 -15.27 0.77 -9.95
CA LYS A 223 -14.69 1.09 -11.25
C LYS A 223 -14.80 2.62 -11.45
N LYS A 224 -13.66 3.30 -11.42
CA LYS A 224 -13.41 4.57 -12.16
C LYS A 224 -14.27 5.78 -11.73
N SER A 225 -14.28 6.19 -10.46
CA SER A 225 -14.89 7.49 -10.09
C SER A 225 -13.93 8.66 -10.34
N ASN A 226 -14.14 9.31 -11.48
CA ASN A 226 -13.59 10.59 -11.93
C ASN A 226 -13.90 11.80 -11.00
N MET A 227 -14.30 11.60 -9.74
CA MET A 227 -14.82 12.69 -8.88
C MET A 227 -13.76 13.49 -8.12
N ASN A 228 -12.57 12.93 -7.83
CA ASN A 228 -11.59 13.62 -6.94
C ASN A 228 -10.47 14.38 -7.64
N PHE A 229 -10.27 14.23 -8.96
CA PHE A 229 -9.20 14.98 -9.64
C PHE A 229 -9.58 16.45 -9.87
N LYS A 230 -10.84 16.72 -10.19
CA LYS A 230 -11.36 18.08 -10.43
C LYS A 230 -11.34 18.93 -9.14
N ALA A 231 -11.49 18.31 -7.97
CA ALA A 231 -11.34 18.95 -6.67
C ALA A 231 -9.87 19.25 -6.30
N SER A 232 -8.92 18.44 -6.81
CA SER A 232 -7.48 18.58 -6.49
C SER A 232 -6.74 19.61 -7.36
N LEU A 233 -7.21 19.84 -8.59
CA LEU A 233 -6.85 21.01 -9.41
C LEU A 233 -7.88 22.12 -9.17
N ASP A 234 -8.12 22.45 -7.91
CA ASP A 234 -8.95 23.61 -7.59
C ASP A 234 -8.40 24.87 -8.30
N SER A 235 -9.31 25.75 -8.66
CA SER A 235 -9.05 27.07 -9.23
C SER A 235 -7.92 27.82 -8.50
N ASN A 236 -7.87 27.75 -7.16
CA ASN A 236 -6.82 28.36 -6.35
C ASN A 236 -5.45 27.72 -6.56
N PHE A 237 -5.39 26.40 -6.71
CA PHE A 237 -4.14 25.70 -7.01
C PHE A 237 -3.59 26.11 -8.36
N VAL A 238 -4.43 26.12 -9.40
CA VAL A 238 -4.02 26.52 -10.76
C VAL A 238 -3.56 27.98 -10.78
N LYS A 239 -4.23 28.87 -10.03
CA LYS A 239 -3.81 30.27 -9.88
C LYS A 239 -2.41 30.38 -9.27
N ARG A 240 -2.15 29.73 -8.13
CA ARG A 240 -0.82 29.73 -7.49
C ARG A 240 0.29 29.23 -8.40
N ILE A 241 0.03 28.15 -9.16
CA ILE A 241 1.00 27.59 -10.11
C ILE A 241 1.22 28.54 -11.29
N LYS A 242 0.16 29.18 -11.81
CA LYS A 242 0.25 30.19 -12.87
C LYS A 242 1.14 31.35 -12.43
N ASP A 243 0.92 31.88 -11.23
CA ASP A 243 1.70 33.01 -10.70
C ASP A 243 3.18 32.64 -10.53
N LYS A 244 3.45 31.42 -10.04
CA LYS A 244 4.81 30.88 -9.95
C LYS A 244 5.49 30.76 -11.33
N LEU A 245 4.77 30.23 -12.33
CA LEU A 245 5.29 30.10 -13.70
C LEU A 245 5.57 31.47 -14.35
N ILE A 246 4.71 32.47 -14.13
CA ILE A 246 4.94 33.84 -14.64
C ILE A 246 6.19 34.45 -14.00
N LYS A 247 6.35 34.31 -12.68
CA LYS A 247 7.54 34.78 -11.98
C LYS A 247 8.81 34.10 -12.53
N SER A 248 8.81 32.78 -12.63
CA SER A 248 9.95 32.03 -13.20
C SER A 248 10.22 32.39 -14.66
N SER A 249 9.19 32.65 -15.48
CA SER A 249 9.39 33.10 -16.86
C SER A 249 10.15 34.42 -16.93
N LYS A 250 9.82 35.38 -16.05
CA LYS A 250 10.49 36.69 -15.99
C LYS A 250 11.92 36.57 -15.46
N GLU A 251 12.16 35.69 -14.49
CA GLU A 251 13.50 35.44 -13.95
C GLU A 251 14.42 34.83 -15.01
N VAL A 252 13.94 33.82 -15.76
CA VAL A 252 14.70 33.19 -16.85
C VAL A 252 15.01 34.17 -17.98
N GLU A 253 14.07 35.07 -18.30
CA GLU A 253 14.25 36.10 -19.33
C GLU A 253 15.31 37.13 -18.92
N LYS A 254 15.23 37.65 -17.69
CA LYS A 254 16.24 38.59 -17.16
C LYS A 254 17.64 37.97 -17.08
N GLU A 255 17.73 36.70 -16.69
CA GLU A 255 19.01 36.02 -16.62
C GLU A 255 19.60 35.79 -18.02
N ALA A 256 18.78 35.44 -19.00
CA ALA A 256 19.22 35.31 -20.38
C ALA A 256 19.70 36.66 -20.96
N GLU A 257 19.02 37.77 -20.66
CA GLU A 257 19.44 39.12 -21.07
C GLU A 257 20.78 39.50 -20.43
N ARG A 258 20.93 39.28 -19.12
CA ARG A 258 22.18 39.57 -18.39
C ARG A 258 23.37 38.78 -18.93
N LEU A 259 23.17 37.49 -19.22
CA LEU A 259 24.24 36.64 -19.77
C LEU A 259 24.59 37.05 -21.20
N ALA A 260 23.59 37.39 -22.02
CA ALA A 260 23.83 37.87 -23.38
C ALA A 260 24.58 39.22 -23.39
N GLU A 261 24.35 40.10 -22.41
CA GLU A 261 25.09 41.37 -22.29
C GLU A 261 26.56 41.18 -21.88
N LYS A 262 26.87 40.10 -21.17
CA LYS A 262 28.24 39.76 -20.75
C LYS A 262 29.01 38.95 -21.78
N ASP A 263 28.35 38.47 -22.83
CA ASP A 263 29.00 37.68 -23.86
C ASP A 263 30.06 38.53 -24.59
N PRO A 264 31.35 38.13 -24.58
CA PRO A 264 32.43 38.90 -25.16
C PRO A 264 32.20 39.23 -26.64
N PHE A 265 31.51 38.38 -27.40
CA PHE A 265 31.24 38.57 -28.83
C PHE A 265 30.03 39.49 -29.08
N ILE A 266 29.13 39.63 -28.10
CA ILE A 266 28.02 40.60 -28.17
C ILE A 266 28.51 42.00 -27.80
N GLN A 267 29.46 42.11 -26.85
CA GLN A 267 30.10 43.38 -26.50
C GLN A 267 30.94 43.95 -27.65
N GLU A 268 31.63 43.08 -28.39
CA GLU A 268 32.39 43.42 -29.61
C GLU A 268 31.55 44.16 -30.67
N TYR A 269 30.28 43.77 -30.82
CA TYR A 269 29.35 44.45 -31.74
C TYR A 269 28.90 45.84 -31.26
N LYS A 270 29.07 46.15 -29.97
CA LYS A 270 28.72 47.45 -29.37
C LYS A 270 29.89 48.44 -29.38
N ASP A 271 31.13 47.95 -29.34
CA ASP A 271 32.37 48.72 -29.27
C ASP A 271 33.10 48.72 -30.64
N ASP A 272 32.43 49.32 -31.64
CA ASP A 272 33.00 49.71 -32.95
C ASP A 272 33.74 48.63 -33.78
N GLY A 273 33.65 47.36 -33.38
CA GLY A 273 34.13 46.19 -34.12
C GLY A 273 35.65 45.99 -34.12
N PHE A 274 36.39 46.63 -33.22
CA PHE A 274 37.85 46.48 -33.13
C PHE A 274 38.28 45.98 -31.75
N ARG A 275 38.54 44.67 -31.64
CA ARG A 275 39.20 44.09 -30.47
C ARG A 275 40.71 44.07 -30.73
N ASN A 276 41.49 44.80 -29.94
CA ASN A 276 42.93 44.55 -29.83
C ASN A 276 43.09 43.36 -28.89
N VAL A 277 43.02 42.14 -29.43
CA VAL A 277 43.39 40.96 -28.65
C VAL A 277 44.90 40.99 -28.46
N ASP A 278 45.37 41.11 -27.23
CA ASP A 278 46.79 41.35 -26.94
C ASP A 278 47.62 40.06 -27.02
N SER A 279 46.98 38.88 -26.93
CA SER A 279 47.66 37.58 -27.13
C SER A 279 46.75 36.42 -27.60
N PRO A 280 47.32 35.36 -28.22
CA PRO A 280 46.58 34.14 -28.55
C PRO A 280 45.93 33.43 -27.36
N GLU A 281 46.44 33.63 -26.14
CA GLU A 281 45.81 33.09 -24.92
C GLU A 281 44.49 33.80 -24.59
N GLU A 282 44.44 35.12 -24.75
CA GLU A 282 43.23 35.93 -24.50
C GLU A 282 42.12 35.60 -25.52
N GLU A 283 42.47 35.36 -26.79
CA GLU A 283 41.52 34.90 -27.81
C GLU A 283 40.88 33.55 -27.45
N ALA A 284 41.69 32.63 -26.91
CA ALA A 284 41.23 31.30 -26.53
C ALA A 284 40.27 31.37 -25.32
N ASP A 285 40.57 32.22 -24.34
CA ASP A 285 39.73 32.42 -23.16
C ASP A 285 38.37 33.05 -23.54
N ASP A 286 38.34 34.06 -24.40
CA ASP A 286 37.11 34.68 -24.92
C ASP A 286 36.24 33.67 -25.68
N LEU A 287 36.85 32.84 -26.53
CA LEU A 287 36.13 31.80 -27.27
C LEU A 287 35.49 30.78 -26.31
N LEU A 288 36.20 30.39 -25.25
CA LEU A 288 35.68 29.50 -24.23
C LEU A 288 34.52 30.13 -23.45
N GLU A 289 34.64 31.41 -23.09
CA GLU A 289 33.56 32.14 -22.39
C GLU A 289 32.30 32.26 -23.25
N HIS A 290 32.46 32.56 -24.54
CA HIS A 290 31.35 32.58 -25.50
C HIS A 290 30.68 31.21 -25.64
N GLN A 291 31.48 30.15 -25.80
CA GLN A 291 30.95 28.78 -25.88
C GLN A 291 30.15 28.43 -24.62
N ASN A 292 30.68 28.72 -23.43
CA ASN A 292 29.99 28.49 -22.17
C ASN A 292 28.67 29.28 -22.08
N THR A 293 28.70 30.57 -22.45
CA THR A 293 27.53 31.44 -22.44
C THR A 293 26.45 30.95 -23.41
N SER A 294 26.84 30.56 -24.63
CA SER A 294 25.92 30.06 -25.66
C SER A 294 25.16 28.78 -25.22
N VAL A 295 25.84 27.87 -24.52
CA VAL A 295 25.25 26.64 -23.98
C VAL A 295 24.22 26.97 -22.90
N ILE A 296 24.56 27.89 -21.99
CA ILE A 296 23.66 28.33 -20.91
C ILE A 296 22.43 29.02 -21.51
N LEU A 297 22.62 29.94 -22.47
CA LEU A 297 21.53 30.63 -23.16
C LEU A 297 20.58 29.65 -23.86
N THR A 298 21.12 28.58 -24.45
CA THR A 298 20.31 27.54 -25.10
C THR A 298 19.44 26.80 -24.09
N GLU A 299 19.97 26.44 -22.91
CA GLU A 299 19.18 25.77 -21.87
C GLU A 299 18.15 26.72 -21.24
N LEU A 300 18.48 28.00 -21.04
CA LEU A 300 17.52 29.02 -20.58
C LEU A 300 16.37 29.20 -21.57
N LYS A 301 16.67 29.28 -22.88
CA LYS A 301 15.64 29.35 -23.95
C LYS A 301 14.72 28.13 -23.90
N LYS A 302 15.28 26.92 -23.76
CA LYS A 302 14.50 25.68 -23.64
C LYS A 302 13.62 25.67 -22.37
N SER A 303 14.17 26.07 -21.24
CA SER A 303 13.42 26.22 -19.98
C SER A 303 12.25 27.21 -20.13
N ARG A 304 12.49 28.37 -20.75
CA ARG A 304 11.44 29.36 -21.04
C ARG A 304 10.34 28.79 -21.93
N GLN A 305 10.69 28.04 -22.98
CA GLN A 305 9.71 27.36 -23.83
C GLN A 305 8.85 26.34 -23.05
N GLU A 306 9.43 25.60 -22.11
CA GLU A 306 8.67 24.69 -21.25
C GLU A 306 7.67 25.43 -20.35
N ILE A 307 8.08 26.57 -19.79
CA ILE A 307 7.23 27.45 -18.97
C ILE A 307 6.06 28.00 -19.80
N LEU A 308 6.34 28.55 -20.99
CA LEU A 308 5.32 29.06 -21.90
C LEU A 308 4.34 27.96 -22.34
N GLY A 309 4.84 26.75 -22.60
CA GLY A 309 3.98 25.59 -22.89
C GLY A 309 3.05 25.24 -21.72
N ALA A 310 3.53 25.31 -20.48
CA ALA A 310 2.72 25.09 -19.30
C ALA A 310 1.63 26.16 -19.11
N LEU A 311 1.98 27.45 -19.31
CA LEU A 311 1.04 28.56 -19.28
C LEU A 311 -0.05 28.44 -20.35
N SER A 312 0.32 28.02 -21.57
CA SER A 312 -0.63 27.73 -22.65
C SER A 312 -1.60 26.61 -22.27
N ARG A 313 -1.12 25.52 -21.65
CA ARG A 313 -1.99 24.44 -21.14
C ARG A 313 -2.95 24.92 -20.04
N ILE A 314 -2.52 25.87 -19.20
CA ILE A 314 -3.40 26.50 -18.19
C ILE A 314 -4.50 27.30 -18.88
N LYS A 315 -4.14 28.17 -19.84
CA LYS A 315 -5.10 28.96 -20.63
C LYS A 315 -6.15 28.07 -21.32
N ASN A 316 -5.70 26.95 -21.89
CA ASN A 316 -6.56 26.01 -22.62
C ASN A 316 -7.28 25.00 -21.72
N LYS A 317 -7.25 25.15 -20.38
CA LYS A 317 -7.85 24.22 -19.39
C LYS A 317 -7.39 22.76 -19.54
N LYS A 318 -6.22 22.51 -20.15
CA LYS A 318 -5.62 21.18 -20.34
C LYS A 318 -4.52 20.87 -19.32
N TYR A 319 -4.17 21.82 -18.45
CA TYR A 319 -3.14 21.67 -17.43
C TYR A 319 -3.41 20.48 -16.50
N GLY A 320 -2.35 19.75 -16.15
CA GLY A 320 -2.43 18.53 -15.34
C GLY A 320 -2.94 17.27 -16.08
N THR A 321 -3.04 17.30 -17.41
CA THR A 321 -3.34 16.14 -18.25
C THR A 321 -2.10 15.74 -19.06
N CYS A 322 -1.78 14.45 -19.10
CA CYS A 322 -0.65 13.90 -19.83
C CYS A 322 -0.89 14.00 -21.33
N GLU A 323 0.05 14.59 -22.07
CA GLU A 323 -0.04 14.76 -23.52
C GLU A 323 0.05 13.42 -24.29
N ASN A 324 0.65 12.38 -23.71
CA ASN A 324 0.82 11.08 -24.38
C ASN A 324 -0.38 10.14 -24.19
N CYS A 325 -0.80 9.92 -22.94
CA CYS A 325 -1.83 8.90 -22.63
C CYS A 325 -3.17 9.48 -22.17
N GLY A 326 -3.33 10.81 -22.14
CA GLY A 326 -4.55 11.47 -21.66
C GLY A 326 -4.84 11.31 -20.16
N ASN A 327 -4.05 10.51 -19.44
CA ASN A 327 -4.19 10.34 -18.00
C ASN A 327 -3.76 11.58 -17.23
N LYS A 328 -4.27 11.74 -16.01
CA LYS A 328 -3.93 12.88 -15.16
C LYS A 328 -2.50 12.82 -14.61
N ILE A 329 -1.83 13.96 -14.60
CA ILE A 329 -0.52 14.14 -13.94
C ILE A 329 -0.80 14.38 -12.46
N SER A 330 -0.08 13.69 -11.58
CA SER A 330 -0.31 13.81 -10.13
C SER A 330 -0.01 15.22 -9.62
N VAL A 331 -0.87 15.74 -8.73
CA VAL A 331 -0.72 17.09 -8.16
C VAL A 331 0.65 17.29 -7.51
N PRO A 332 1.18 16.36 -6.71
CA PRO A 332 2.51 16.56 -6.14
C PRO A 332 3.58 16.68 -7.24
N ARG A 333 3.46 15.97 -8.37
CA ARG A 333 4.41 16.11 -9.49
C ARG A 333 4.33 17.49 -10.10
N LEU A 334 3.13 18.07 -10.25
CA LEU A 334 2.96 19.44 -10.72
C LEU A 334 3.49 20.48 -9.72
N VAL A 335 3.46 20.19 -8.42
CA VAL A 335 4.05 21.06 -7.39
C VAL A 335 5.58 21.11 -7.51
N ALA A 336 6.25 19.97 -7.71
CA ALA A 336 7.71 19.95 -7.92
C ALA A 336 8.13 20.38 -9.33
N TYR A 337 7.39 19.95 -10.35
CA TYR A 337 7.68 20.21 -11.75
C TYR A 337 6.45 20.84 -12.42
N PRO A 338 6.22 22.16 -12.24
CA PRO A 338 5.08 22.86 -12.82
C PRO A 338 5.01 22.79 -14.36
N THR A 339 6.14 22.58 -15.03
CA THR A 339 6.22 22.47 -16.50
C THR A 339 5.94 21.06 -17.04
N ALA A 340 5.68 20.08 -16.18
CA ALA A 340 5.53 18.67 -16.58
C ALA A 340 4.45 18.47 -17.65
N ARG A 341 4.85 17.86 -18.79
CA ARG A 341 3.98 17.51 -19.93
C ARG A 341 3.40 16.10 -19.84
N TYR A 342 4.14 15.20 -19.20
CA TYR A 342 3.82 13.78 -19.14
C TYR A 342 3.61 13.28 -17.72
N CYS A 343 2.69 12.32 -17.58
CA CYS A 343 2.65 11.49 -16.39
C CYS A 343 3.96 10.71 -16.30
N ILE A 344 4.34 10.38 -15.09
CA ILE A 344 5.65 9.79 -14.80
C ILE A 344 5.81 8.39 -15.43
N LYS A 345 4.72 7.63 -15.68
CA LYS A 345 4.80 6.38 -16.48
C LYS A 345 5.24 6.67 -17.94
N CYS A 346 4.60 7.66 -18.58
CA CYS A 346 4.97 8.06 -19.94
C CYS A 346 6.36 8.68 -19.99
N LYS A 347 6.76 9.43 -18.95
CA LYS A 347 8.10 10.00 -18.86
C LYS A 347 9.18 8.92 -18.81
N GLU A 348 9.01 7.89 -17.98
CA GLU A 348 9.92 6.74 -17.89
C GLU A 348 10.08 6.02 -19.24
N ILE A 349 8.98 5.84 -19.98
CA ILE A 349 9.01 5.21 -21.32
C ILE A 349 9.80 6.07 -22.32
N ILE A 350 9.59 7.38 -22.30
CA ILE A 350 10.30 8.31 -23.20
C ILE A 350 11.80 8.34 -22.87
N GLU A 351 12.17 8.34 -21.58
CA GLU A 351 13.58 8.33 -21.16
C GLU A 351 14.29 7.04 -21.55
N LYS A 352 13.62 5.88 -21.44
CA LYS A 352 14.16 4.59 -21.89
C LYS A 352 14.36 4.49 -23.41
N ARG A 353 13.65 5.28 -24.21
CA ARG A 353 13.82 5.32 -25.68
C ARG A 353 14.94 6.26 -26.12
N LYS A 354 15.40 7.15 -25.23
CA LYS A 354 16.48 8.10 -25.49
C LYS A 354 17.86 7.59 -25.06
N ARG A 355 17.88 6.53 -24.26
CA ARG A 355 19.06 5.72 -23.93
C ARG A 355 19.06 4.54 -24.88
#